data_AF-A0A9E3AQU3-F1
#
_entry.id   AF-A0A9E3AQU3-F1
#
_cell.length_a   1.000
_cell.length_b   1.000
_cell.length_c   1.000
_cell.angle_alpha   90.00
_cell.angle_beta   90.00
_cell.angle_gamma   90.00
#
_symmetry.space_group_name_H-M   'P 1'
#
loop_
_entity.id
_entity.type
_entity.pdbx_description
1 polymer ?
#
loop_
_entity_poly.entity_id
_entity_poly.type
_entity_poly.pdbx_seq_one_letter_code
_entity_poly.pdbx_strand_id
1 'polypeptide(L)' 'MKLDDTISAIVTGGASGLGEATARRLASHGVKVALLDMN' A
#
# COMPACT_ATOMS: atom_id res chain seq x y z
N MET A 1 -10.48 5.25 10.85
CA MET A 1 -10.80 5.26 9.41
C MET A 1 -11.15 3.83 9.00
N LYS A 2 -12.18 3.61 8.20
CA LYS A 2 -12.49 2.28 7.66
C LYS A 2 -11.62 2.06 6.41
N LEU A 3 -10.90 0.94 6.33
CA LEU A 3 -10.14 0.53 5.15
C LEU A 3 -10.94 -0.56 4.42
N ASP A 4 -11.21 -0.34 3.14
CA ASP A 4 -11.89 -1.27 2.24
C ASP A 4 -11.50 -0.99 0.77
N ASP A 5 -12.16 -1.68 -0.16
CA ASP A 5 -11.92 -1.66 -1.61
C ASP A 5 -12.36 -0.37 -2.33
N THR A 6 -13.01 0.53 -1.61
CA THR A 6 -13.35 1.88 -2.10
C THR A 6 -12.18 2.85 -2.01
N ILE A 7 -11.14 2.51 -1.23
CA ILE A 7 -9.96 3.35 -1.03
C ILE A 7 -8.83 2.90 -1.94
N SER A 8 -8.11 3.89 -2.49
CA SER A 8 -6.86 3.67 -3.23
C SER A 8 -5.70 4.37 -2.52
N ALA A 9 -4.52 3.77 -2.55
CA ALA A 9 -3.31 4.31 -1.94
C ALA A 9 -2.11 4.21 -2.89
N ILE A 10 -1.26 5.23 -2.88
CA ILE A 10 0.06 5.19 -3.51
C ILE A 10 1.09 5.14 -2.38
N VAL A 11 1.94 4.11 -2.38
CA VAL A 11 3.03 3.97 -1.41
C VAL A 11 4.35 4.21 -2.13
N THR A 12 5.03 5.30 -1.77
CA THR A 12 6.39 5.59 -2.24
C THR A 12 7.40 4.78 -1.45
N GLY A 13 8.49 4.32 -2.08
CA GLY A 13 9.46 3.45 -1.40
C GLY A 13 8.87 2.09 -1.00
N GLY A 14 7.86 1.63 -1.75
CA GLY A 14 7.06 0.45 -1.42
C GLY A 14 7.70 -0.89 -1.77
N ALA A 15 8.86 -0.92 -2.42
CA ALA A 15 9.49 -2.15 -2.86
C ALA A 15 10.17 -2.94 -1.74
N SER A 16 10.44 -2.33 -0.57
CA SER A 16 11.06 -3.02 0.56
C SER A 16 10.73 -2.40 1.92
N GLY A 17 11.11 -3.08 2.99
CA GLY A 17 11.12 -2.56 4.35
C GLY A 17 9.75 -2.09 4.83
N LEU A 18 9.71 -0.87 5.39
CA LEU A 18 8.49 -0.32 5.99
C LEU A 18 7.43 0.06 4.94
N GLY A 19 7.86 0.50 3.76
CA GLY A 19 6.96 0.81 2.65
C GLY A 19 6.22 -0.45 2.18
N GLU A 20 6.96 -1.54 1.96
CA GLU A 20 6.38 -2.83 1.60
C GLU A 20 5.43 -3.35 2.68
N ALA A 21 5.84 -3.32 3.96
CA ALA A 21 5.00 -3.77 5.07
C ALA A 21 3.68 -2.97 5.16
N THR A 22 3.77 -1.66 4.93
CA THR A 22 2.60 -0.76 4.90
C THR A 22 1.69 -1.08 3.73
N ALA A 23 2.24 -1.24 2.52
CA ALA A 23 1.46 -1.61 1.34
C ALA A 23 0.74 -2.95 1.51
N ARG A 24 1.42 -3.96 2.05
CA ARG A 24 0.82 -5.27 2.36
C ARG A 24 -0.31 -5.15 3.38
N ARG A 25 -0.13 -4.34 4.43
CA ARG A 25 -1.16 -4.10 5.44
C ARG A 25 -2.37 -3.39 4.84
N LEU A 26 -2.18 -2.42 3.95
CA LEU A 26 -3.29 -1.74 3.26
C LEU A 26 -4.04 -2.70 2.35
N ALA A 27 -3.31 -3.45 1.52
CA ALA A 27 -3.89 -4.44 0.62
C ALA A 27 -4.66 -5.54 1.37
N SER A 28 -4.21 -5.94 2.57
CA SER A 28 -4.93 -6.94 3.39
C SER A 28 -6.30 -6.46 3.87
N HIS A 29 -6.59 -5.16 3.81
CA HIS A 29 -7.90 -4.59 4.10
C HIS A 29 -8.74 -4.36 2.83
N GLY A 30 -8.27 -4.80 1.65
CA GLY A 30 -8.96 -4.63 0.38
C GLY A 30 -8.61 -3.34 -0.37
N VAL A 31 -7.76 -2.49 0.19
CA VAL A 31 -7.33 -1.22 -0.45
C VAL A 31 -6.61 -1.53 -1.76
N LYS A 32 -6.89 -0.75 -2.81
CA LYS A 32 -6.16 -0.80 -4.07
C LYS A 32 -4.85 -0.04 -3.92
N VAL A 33 -3.73 -0.75 -3.90
CA VAL A 33 -2.41 -0.16 -3.64
C VAL A 33 -1.56 -0.14 -4.90
N ALA A 34 -1.04 1.03 -5.24
CA ALA A 34 0.03 1.20 -6.23
C ALA A 34 1.35 1.49 -5.49
N LEU A 35 2.43 0.85 -5.92
CA LEU A 35 3.78 1.13 -5.41
C LEU A 35 4.50 2.06 -6.38
N LEU A 36 5.18 3.06 -5.85
CA LEU A 36 6.08 3.91 -6.62
C LEU A 36 7.47 3.85 -5.98
N ASP A 37 8.41 3.21 -6.66
CA ASP A 37 9.76 2.99 -6.17
C ASP A 37 10.77 3.27 -7.30
N MET A 38 12.03 3.49 -6.94
CA MET A 38 13.14 3.70 -7.89
C MET A 38 14.05 2.47 -8.02
N ASN A 39 13.88 1.47 -7.15
CA ASN A 39 14.58 0.18 -7.25
C ASN A 39 14.05 -0.70 -8.39
#